data_AF-F0FZD8-F1
#
_entry.id   AF-F0FZD8-F1
#
_cell.length_a   1.000
_cell.length_b   1.000
_cell.length_c   1.000
_cell.angle_alpha   90.00
_cell.angle_beta   90.00
_cell.angle_gamma   90.00
#
_symmetry.space_group_name_H-M   'P 1'
#
loop_
_entity.id
_entity.type
_entity.pdbx_description
1 polymer ?
#
loop_
_entity_poly.entity_id
_entity_poly.type
_entity_poly.pdbx_seq_one_letter_code
_entity_poly.pdbx_strand_id
1 'polypeptide(L)' 'HDAQHAIMECLGETIWEAQRTNTPPDTDAYLQRILRRASRD' A
#
# COMPACT_ATOMS: atom_id res chain seq x y z
N HIS A 1 10.20 13.75 -0.61
CA HIS A 1 9.85 12.83 -1.73
C HIS A 1 9.65 11.41 -1.22
N ASP A 2 10.49 10.92 -0.31
CA ASP A 2 10.48 9.51 0.14
C ASP A 2 9.15 9.06 0.76
N ALA A 3 8.54 9.86 1.65
CA ALA A 3 7.24 9.52 2.24
C ALA A 3 6.13 9.38 1.19
N GLN A 4 6.08 10.29 0.21
CA GLN A 4 5.11 10.20 -0.89
C GLN A 4 5.38 8.99 -1.78
N HIS A 5 6.65 8.70 -2.09
CA HIS A 5 7.03 7.54 -2.88
C HIS A 5 6.67 6.23 -2.17
N ALA A 6 6.89 6.13 -0.86
CA ALA A 6 6.52 4.97 -0.06
C ALA A 6 4.99 4.73 -0.06
N ILE A 7 4.20 5.80 0.01
CA ILE A 7 2.73 5.71 -0.09
C ILE A 7 2.33 5.20 -1.49
N MET A 8 2.93 5.73 -2.55
CA MET A 8 2.64 5.32 -3.93
C MET A 8 3.05 3.87 -4.20
N GLU A 9 4.14 3.38 -3.61
CA GLU A 9 4.54 1.97 -3.65
C GLU A 9 3.47 1.08 -3.01
N CYS A 10 3.02 1.43 -1.80
CA CYS A 10 1.97 0.68 -1.10
C CYS A 10 0.67 0.67 -1.92
N LEU A 11 0.34 1.78 -2.58
CA LEU A 11 -0.85 1.89 -3.42
C LEU A 11 -0.74 0.99 -4.66
N GLY A 12 0.41 1.00 -5.34
CA GLY A 12 0.66 0.16 -6.50
C GLY A 12 0.55 -1.33 -6.17
N GLU A 13 1.13 -1.75 -5.04
CA GLU A 13 1.07 -3.14 -4.57
C GLU A 13 -0.38 -3.58 -4.25
N THR A 14 -1.15 -2.72 -3.57
CA THR A 14 -2.55 -2.99 -3.23
C THR A 14 -3.43 -3.14 -4.48
N ILE A 15 -3.24 -2.28 -5.48
CA ILE A 15 -3.97 -2.35 -6.75
C ILE A 15 -3.59 -3.62 -7.52
N TRP A 16 -2.29 -3.96 -7.59
CA TRP A 16 -1.83 -5.16 -8.27
C TRP A 16 -2.40 -6.44 -7.63
N GLU A 17 -2.43 -6.51 -6.30
CA GLU A 17 -3.04 -7.64 -5.58
C GLU A 17 -4.52 -7.77 -5.93
N ALA A 18 -5.28 -6.68 -5.83
CA ALA A 18 -6.71 -6.63 -6.13
C ALA A 18 -7.03 -7.11 -7.55
N GLN A 19 -6.23 -6.65 -8.53
CA GLN A 19 -6.36 -7.07 -9.92
C GLN A 19 -6.07 -8.58 -10.09
N ARG A 20 -4.99 -9.07 -9.46
CA ARG A 20 -4.58 -10.47 -9.55
C ARG A 20 -5.59 -11.42 -8.89
N THR A 21 -6.24 -11.01 -7.81
CA THR A 21 -7.20 -11.83 -7.07
C THR A 21 -8.64 -11.61 -7.51
N ASN A 22 -8.90 -10.67 -8.42
CA ASN A 22 -10.24 -10.24 -8.82
C ASN A 22 -11.12 -9.88 -7.61
N THR A 23 -10.53 -9.22 -6.63
CA THR A 23 -11.21 -8.71 -5.43
C THR A 23 -11.04 -7.20 -5.35
N PRO A 24 -11.92 -6.49 -4.61
CA PRO A 24 -11.70 -5.07 -4.33
C PRO A 24 -10.35 -4.84 -3.62
N PRO A 25 -9.71 -3.68 -3.82
CA PRO A 25 -8.52 -3.29 -3.05
C PRO A 25 -8.76 -3.31 -1.54
N ASP A 26 -7.88 -3.99 -0.81
CA ASP A 26 -7.93 -4.03 0.65
C ASP A 26 -7.35 -2.75 1.25
N THR A 27 -8.25 -1.88 1.71
CA THR A 27 -7.87 -0.58 2.27
C THR A 27 -7.18 -0.71 3.64
N ASP A 28 -7.52 -1.72 4.44
CA ASP A 28 -6.89 -1.92 5.75
C ASP A 28 -5.45 -2.41 5.58
N ALA A 29 -5.24 -3.37 4.68
CA ALA A 29 -3.90 -3.85 4.35
C ALA A 29 -3.00 -2.72 3.80
N TYR A 30 -3.55 -1.85 2.96
CA TYR A 30 -2.86 -0.66 2.45
C TYR A 30 -2.43 0.29 3.59
N LEU A 31 -3.36 0.65 4.50
CA LEU A 31 -3.08 1.53 5.63
C LEU A 31 -2.04 0.92 6.58
N GLN A 32 -2.11 -0.38 6.86
CA GLN A 32 -1.12 -1.07 7.68
C GLN A 32 0.28 -1.01 7.07
N ARG A 33 0.42 -1.16 5.74
CA ARG A 33 1.72 -1.06 5.06
C ARG A 33 2.30 0.35 5.19
N ILE A 34 1.49 1.38 5.01
CA ILE A 34 1.90 2.78 5.22
C ILE A 34 2.36 3.00 6.66
N LEU A 35 1.55 2.59 7.65
CA LEU A 35 1.88 2.78 9.07
C LEU A 35 3.19 2.08 9.45
N ARG A 36 3.39 0.84 8.98
CA ARG A 36 4.64 0.10 9.22
C ARG A 36 5.85 0.80 8.60
N ARG A 37 5.73 1.38 7.40
CA ARG A 37 6.79 2.15 6.75
C ARG A 37 7.08 3.44 7.52
N ALA A 38 6.04 4.20 7.85
CA ALA A 38 6.15 5.46 8.59
C ALA A 38 6.75 5.29 10.00
N SER A 39 6.60 4.11 10.61
CA SER A 39 7.20 3.80 11.92
C SER A 39 8.67 3.34 11.85
N ARG A 40 9.21 3.10 10.65
CA ARG A 40 10.60 2.65 10.43
C ARG A 40 11.54 3.79 10.04
N ASP A 41 11.00 4.95 9.70
CA ASP A 41 11.70 6.23 9.53
C ASP A 41 11.71 7.02 10.86
#